data_AF-F8JL22-F1
#
_entry.id   AF-F8JL22-F1
#
_cell.length_a   1.000
_cell.length_b   1.000
_cell.length_c   1.000
_cell.angle_alpha   90.00
_cell.angle_beta   90.00
_cell.angle_gamma   90.00
#
_symmetry.space_group_name_H-M   'P 1'
#
loop_
_entity.id
_entity.type
_entity.pdbx_description
1 polymer ?
#
loop_
_entity_poly.entity_id
_entity_poly.type
_entity_poly.pdbx_seq_one_letter_code
_entity_poly.pdbx_strand_id
1 'polypeptide(L)'
;MSTPQPPRSGDAAETLHLADTPGYPLARNVEMPDTLGYPTGSLSFRLGALQVRPEGRPEAVAEETRDGVRRVTHRIPALLLTGRYALDARPDEIREIDTAGNLRPLSQEARQPTLPAGARAVAPRHPDDDTVRRWTDRADAHRTKLMKTENGRQVLIEYGTHNESYFDVFDGTSATCRALRKKWAEKGITQRMSEHTYGATDPDTTDGRPPVNDWQDPQEGVAYNLHAWRQRTTVVTTLSTEAGRIAAKDPDKADRFRKAAEASERFSKAVQQTGNDDTQTTPMTQENVYAAIDRHSGELPSVCAAEMARYDGLALLAHDTAQAAPEGHRPDWIAHSDEDRAIIQEIGAAAYHEEAQQAPPATDTLHTGACTARLTDIRVTTHLDPDGTPADVTVELPHLALEIDDGQWRGAAADVARERLAAMRFVRHLLRDAVAETVRHAACTGMSGYAHPRLGRS
;
A
#
# COMPACT_ATOMS: atom_id res chain seq x y z
N MET A 1 25.16 51.78 20.99
CA MET A 1 24.09 50.77 20.90
C MET A 1 23.92 50.45 19.42
N SER A 2 24.47 49.33 18.97
CA SER A 2 24.43 48.93 17.56
C SER A 2 23.13 48.21 17.28
N THR A 3 22.41 48.69 16.27
CA THR A 3 21.22 48.08 15.68
C THR A 3 21.56 46.69 15.14
N PRO A 4 20.73 45.65 15.35
CA PRO A 4 20.93 44.35 14.75
C PRO A 4 20.76 44.47 13.23
N GLN A 5 21.80 44.11 12.50
CA GLN A 5 21.80 44.06 11.04
C GLN A 5 20.99 42.81 10.61
N PRO A 6 20.02 42.92 9.68
CA PRO A 6 19.30 41.76 9.19
C PRO A 6 20.26 40.82 8.46
N PRO A 7 20.08 39.48 8.56
CA PRO A 7 20.95 38.53 7.90
C PRO A 7 20.92 38.77 6.38
N ARG A 8 22.12 38.87 5.79
CA ARG A 8 22.32 39.07 4.35
C ARG A 8 21.66 37.94 3.56
N SER A 9 20.80 38.34 2.64
CA SER A 9 20.21 37.53 1.57
C SER A 9 21.30 36.83 0.75
N GLY A 10 21.37 35.50 0.84
CA GLY A 10 22.30 34.68 0.07
C GLY A 10 22.20 33.17 0.30
N ASP A 11 21.58 32.71 1.40
CA ASP A 11 21.48 31.29 1.77
C ASP A 11 20.13 30.97 2.45
N ALA A 12 19.05 31.63 2.05
CA ALA A 12 17.72 31.27 2.54
C ALA A 12 17.31 29.96 1.87
N ALA A 13 17.18 28.90 2.65
CA ALA A 13 16.70 27.62 2.15
C ALA A 13 15.33 27.78 1.50
N GLU A 14 15.15 27.11 0.37
CA GLU A 14 13.94 27.24 -0.43
C GLU A 14 12.74 26.63 0.29
N THR A 15 11.56 27.23 0.15
CA THR A 15 10.33 26.68 0.74
C THR A 15 9.71 25.72 -0.26
N LEU A 16 9.44 24.49 0.18
CA LEU A 16 8.76 23.48 -0.62
C LEU A 16 7.26 23.55 -0.38
N HIS A 17 6.48 23.48 -1.45
CA HIS A 17 5.03 23.49 -1.39
C HIS A 17 4.48 22.08 -1.58
N LEU A 18 3.56 21.68 -0.72
CA LEU A 18 2.83 20.42 -0.86
C LEU A 18 1.46 20.72 -1.48
N ALA A 19 0.92 19.76 -2.22
CA ALA A 19 -0.43 19.84 -2.73
C ALA A 19 -1.45 19.89 -1.58
N ASP A 20 -2.53 20.65 -1.79
CA ASP A 20 -3.68 20.63 -0.89
C ASP A 20 -4.28 19.22 -0.84
N THR A 21 -4.77 18.82 0.34
CA THR A 21 -5.42 17.52 0.50
C THR A 21 -6.90 17.62 0.15
N PRO A 22 -7.53 16.51 -0.30
CA PRO A 22 -8.98 16.43 -0.33
C PRO A 22 -9.57 16.50 1.09
N GLY A 23 -10.90 16.65 1.18
CA GLY A 23 -11.66 16.54 2.43
C GLY A 23 -11.76 15.08 2.87
N TYR A 24 -10.88 14.67 3.79
CA TYR A 24 -10.88 13.32 4.35
C TYR A 24 -12.08 13.11 5.29
N PRO A 25 -12.98 12.14 5.03
CA PRO A 25 -14.15 11.88 5.88
C PRO A 25 -13.81 11.55 7.35
N LEU A 26 -14.25 12.36 8.31
CA LEU A 26 -13.99 12.09 9.74
C LEU A 26 -15.05 11.23 10.41
N ALA A 27 -16.32 11.55 10.15
CA ALA A 27 -17.47 10.93 10.82
C ALA A 27 -18.74 11.21 10.02
N ARG A 28 -19.80 10.42 10.27
CA ARG A 28 -21.15 10.61 9.73
C ARG A 28 -22.15 10.68 10.88
N ASN A 29 -23.38 11.10 10.59
CA ASN A 29 -24.46 11.15 11.59
C ASN A 29 -24.11 11.97 12.83
N VAL A 30 -23.28 13.00 12.67
CA VAL A 30 -22.83 13.86 13.76
C VAL A 30 -23.85 14.97 13.95
N GLU A 31 -24.19 15.25 15.21
CA GLU A 31 -25.05 16.39 15.55
C GLU A 31 -24.40 17.71 15.10
N MET A 32 -25.12 18.46 14.28
CA MET A 32 -24.64 19.71 13.69
C MET A 32 -25.08 20.91 14.53
N PRO A 33 -24.27 21.99 14.57
CA PRO A 33 -24.70 23.23 15.21
C PRO A 33 -25.97 23.78 14.57
N ASP A 34 -26.87 24.38 15.35
CA ASP A 34 -28.13 24.99 14.87
C ASP A 34 -27.96 26.01 13.74
N THR A 35 -26.74 26.54 13.56
CA THR A 35 -26.39 27.44 12.45
C THR A 35 -26.39 26.75 11.09
N LEU A 36 -26.24 25.43 11.05
CA LEU A 36 -26.34 24.62 9.84
C LEU A 36 -27.79 24.12 9.74
N GLY A 37 -28.45 24.36 8.60
CA GLY A 37 -29.89 24.09 8.42
C GLY A 37 -30.30 22.61 8.39
N TYR A 38 -29.50 21.72 8.97
CA TYR A 38 -29.72 20.28 9.05
C TYR A 38 -29.25 19.76 10.42
N PRO A 39 -30.02 18.87 11.08
CA PRO A 39 -29.72 18.44 12.46
C PRO A 39 -28.55 17.47 12.57
N THR A 40 -28.28 16.67 11.52
CA THR A 40 -27.15 15.76 11.45
C THR A 40 -26.42 15.86 10.12
N GLY A 41 -25.12 15.60 10.15
CA GLY A 41 -24.28 15.64 8.97
C GLY A 41 -23.02 14.81 9.10
N SER A 42 -22.24 14.81 8.02
CA SER A 42 -20.91 14.20 8.00
C SER A 42 -19.81 15.25 7.99
N LEU A 43 -18.75 14.93 8.72
CA LEU A 43 -17.58 15.77 8.89
C LEU A 43 -16.48 15.33 7.94
N SER A 44 -15.70 16.28 7.46
CA SER A 44 -14.48 16.02 6.69
C SER A 44 -13.38 17.01 7.07
N PHE A 45 -12.14 16.60 6.90
CA PHE A 45 -10.98 17.41 7.26
C PHE A 45 -10.02 17.51 6.10
N ARG A 46 -9.59 18.73 5.77
CA ARG A 46 -8.59 18.98 4.74
C ARG A 46 -7.50 19.91 5.24
N LEU A 47 -6.33 19.73 4.64
CA LEU A 47 -5.16 20.55 4.83
C LEU A 47 -4.86 21.29 3.52
N GLY A 48 -4.50 22.56 3.61
CA GLY A 48 -4.16 23.36 2.45
C GLY A 48 -3.08 24.39 2.74
N ALA A 49 -2.53 24.96 1.67
CA ALA A 49 -1.40 25.89 1.73
C ALA A 49 -0.21 25.32 2.53
N LEU A 50 0.05 24.01 2.37
CA LEU A 50 1.10 23.30 3.09
C LEU A 50 2.49 23.69 2.56
N GLN A 51 3.38 24.04 3.49
CA GLN A 51 4.73 24.51 3.21
C GLN A 51 5.73 23.83 4.14
N VAL A 52 6.81 23.30 3.56
CA VAL A 52 7.95 22.73 4.28
C VAL A 52 9.16 23.64 4.10
N ARG A 53 9.84 23.94 5.21
CA ARG A 53 11.07 24.73 5.22
C ARG A 53 12.07 24.18 6.22
N PRO A 54 13.35 23.99 5.86
CA PRO A 54 14.36 23.57 6.79
C PRO A 54 14.73 24.71 7.73
N GLU A 55 14.99 24.33 8.97
CA GLU A 55 15.54 25.19 9.99
C GLU A 55 16.97 24.74 10.27
N GLY A 56 17.91 25.43 9.62
CA GLY A 56 19.33 25.09 9.65
C GLY A 56 19.83 24.59 8.30
N ARG A 57 21.14 24.47 8.18
CA ARG A 57 21.79 23.96 6.97
C ARG A 57 21.92 22.44 7.08
N PRO A 58 21.86 21.70 5.95
CA PRO A 58 22.23 20.30 5.91
C PRO A 58 23.65 20.07 6.46
N GLU A 59 23.80 19.07 7.31
CA GLU A 59 25.05 18.67 7.94
C GLU A 59 25.46 17.30 7.39
N ALA A 60 26.70 17.16 6.91
CA ALA A 60 27.21 15.86 6.49
C ALA A 60 27.35 14.91 7.69
N VAL A 61 26.92 13.66 7.54
CA VAL A 61 26.91 12.66 8.62
C VAL A 61 27.88 11.53 8.30
N ALA A 62 27.76 10.97 7.10
CA ALA A 62 28.56 9.84 6.66
C ALA A 62 28.74 9.87 5.15
N GLU A 63 29.88 9.36 4.70
CA GLU A 63 30.19 9.17 3.29
C GLU A 63 30.91 7.84 3.14
N GLU A 64 30.38 6.97 2.29
CA GLU A 64 30.92 5.64 2.01
C GLU A 64 31.10 5.49 0.51
N THR A 65 32.21 4.89 0.09
CA THR A 65 32.45 4.55 -1.32
C THR A 65 32.79 3.07 -1.41
N ARG A 66 32.00 2.31 -2.16
CA ARG A 66 32.22 0.87 -2.38
C ARG A 66 31.94 0.54 -3.84
N ASP A 67 32.88 -0.15 -4.47
CA ASP A 67 32.78 -0.61 -5.87
C ASP A 67 32.42 0.50 -6.88
N GLY A 68 32.91 1.73 -6.63
CA GLY A 68 32.65 2.90 -7.48
C GLY A 68 31.31 3.61 -7.23
N VAL A 69 30.45 3.05 -6.37
CA VAL A 69 29.20 3.68 -5.92
C VAL A 69 29.47 4.48 -4.64
N ARG A 70 29.11 5.77 -4.66
CA ARG A 70 29.30 6.66 -3.51
C ARG A 70 27.95 6.89 -2.83
N ARG A 71 27.86 6.51 -1.56
CA ARG A 71 26.70 6.73 -0.70
C ARG A 71 27.02 7.88 0.26
N VAL A 72 26.19 8.91 0.24
CA VAL A 72 26.37 10.09 1.09
C VAL A 72 25.13 10.29 1.94
N THR A 73 25.30 10.42 3.25
CA THR A 73 24.21 10.69 4.19
C THR A 73 24.41 12.04 4.84
N HIS A 74 23.39 12.90 4.74
CA HIS A 74 23.34 14.19 5.43
C HIS A 74 22.08 14.29 6.29
N ARG A 75 22.15 15.23 7.24
CA ARG A 75 21.13 15.49 8.25
C ARG A 75 20.59 16.90 8.06
N ILE A 76 19.27 17.02 7.98
CA ILE A 76 18.60 18.33 8.10
C ILE A 76 18.17 18.46 9.56
N PRO A 77 18.70 19.46 10.32
CA PRO A 77 18.48 19.54 11.76
C PRO A 77 17.00 19.60 12.14
N ALA A 78 16.22 20.41 11.41
CA ALA A 78 14.77 20.40 11.52
C ALA A 78 14.09 20.82 10.21
N LEU A 79 12.87 20.31 9.99
CA LEU A 79 11.93 20.79 9.00
C LEU A 79 10.70 21.34 9.73
N LEU A 80 10.33 22.58 9.41
CA LEU A 80 9.08 23.18 9.84
C LEU A 80 8.04 23.00 8.72
N LEU A 81 6.97 22.29 9.03
CA LEU A 81 5.77 22.19 8.22
C LEU A 81 4.74 23.19 8.75
N THR A 82 4.19 24.03 7.87
CA THR A 82 3.11 24.98 8.20
C THR A 82 2.01 24.88 7.15
N GLY A 83 0.78 25.23 7.52
CA GLY A 83 -0.33 25.30 6.60
C GLY A 83 -1.62 25.75 7.27
N ARG A 84 -2.73 25.46 6.60
CA ARG A 84 -4.09 25.71 7.10
C ARG A 84 -4.89 24.42 7.12
N TYR A 85 -5.79 24.31 8.07
CA TYR A 85 -6.80 23.26 8.07
C TYR A 85 -8.19 23.84 7.80
N ALA A 86 -9.09 23.00 7.30
CA ALA A 86 -10.53 23.22 7.35
C ALA A 86 -11.22 21.95 7.87
N LEU A 87 -12.10 22.14 8.86
CA LEU A 87 -13.08 21.14 9.28
C LEU A 87 -14.40 21.52 8.60
N ASP A 88 -14.79 20.70 7.64
CA ASP A 88 -15.94 20.93 6.80
C ASP A 88 -17.09 19.97 7.15
N ALA A 89 -18.33 20.42 6.92
CA ALA A 89 -19.55 19.67 7.15
C ALA A 89 -20.40 19.58 5.87
N ARG A 90 -21.17 18.49 5.79
CA ARG A 90 -22.22 18.31 4.78
C ARG A 90 -23.42 17.61 5.40
N PRO A 91 -24.64 17.86 4.91
CA PRO A 91 -25.81 17.07 5.34
C PRO A 91 -25.58 15.59 5.05
N ASP A 92 -26.13 14.72 5.91
CA ASP A 92 -26.12 13.28 5.64
C ASP A 92 -26.91 12.99 4.36
N GLU A 93 -26.41 12.03 3.58
CA GLU A 93 -27.08 11.59 2.36
C GLU A 93 -28.32 10.78 2.74
N ILE A 94 -29.50 11.37 2.61
CA ILE A 94 -30.77 10.64 2.74
C ILE A 94 -30.95 9.81 1.46
N ARG A 95 -30.76 8.50 1.56
CA ARG A 95 -30.99 7.58 0.44
C ARG A 95 -32.43 7.08 0.47
N GLU A 96 -33.25 7.56 -0.45
CA GLU A 96 -34.67 7.18 -0.56
C GLU A 96 -34.92 5.89 -1.38
N ILE A 97 -33.89 5.20 -1.88
CA ILE A 97 -34.06 4.03 -2.77
C ILE A 97 -33.12 2.89 -2.38
N ASP A 98 -33.74 1.72 -2.15
CA ASP A 98 -33.12 0.40 -2.07
C ASP A 98 -32.82 -0.11 -3.49
N THR A 99 -31.53 -0.25 -3.83
CA THR A 99 -31.07 -0.79 -5.12
C THR A 99 -30.66 -2.25 -5.04
N ALA A 100 -31.29 -3.04 -4.16
CA ALA A 100 -31.13 -4.49 -4.12
C ALA A 100 -31.86 -5.18 -5.30
N GLY A 101 -31.17 -5.37 -6.43
CA GLY A 101 -31.55 -6.43 -7.36
C GLY A 101 -31.01 -6.32 -8.79
N ASN A 102 -30.27 -7.35 -9.23
CA ASN A 102 -30.83 -8.29 -10.23
C ASN A 102 -29.93 -9.52 -10.48
N LEU A 103 -30.46 -10.68 -10.10
CA LEU A 103 -30.02 -12.03 -10.49
C LEU A 103 -29.68 -12.11 -11.99
N ARG A 104 -28.41 -12.34 -12.36
CA ARG A 104 -28.01 -12.64 -13.75
C ARG A 104 -27.03 -13.81 -13.87
N PRO A 105 -27.13 -14.61 -14.95
CA PRO A 105 -26.17 -15.65 -15.26
C PRO A 105 -24.88 -15.06 -15.87
N LEU A 106 -23.77 -15.76 -15.67
CA LEU A 106 -22.40 -15.38 -16.09
C LEU A 106 -22.29 -15.10 -17.60
N SER A 107 -21.49 -14.09 -17.96
CA SER A 107 -21.27 -13.61 -19.35
C SER A 107 -20.37 -14.54 -20.18
N GLN A 108 -20.43 -14.39 -21.51
CA GLN A 108 -19.67 -15.18 -22.48
C GLN A 108 -18.15 -14.93 -22.42
N GLU A 109 -17.72 -13.81 -21.86
CA GLU A 109 -16.31 -13.45 -21.61
C GLU A 109 -15.68 -14.30 -20.49
N ALA A 110 -16.46 -14.76 -19.51
CA ALA A 110 -16.00 -15.69 -18.46
C ALA A 110 -15.67 -17.10 -18.98
N ARG A 111 -15.82 -17.37 -20.29
CA ARG A 111 -15.55 -18.66 -20.94
C ARG A 111 -14.29 -18.64 -21.82
N GLN A 112 -13.51 -17.57 -21.82
CA GLN A 112 -12.31 -17.45 -22.65
C GLN A 112 -11.01 -17.76 -21.88
N PRO A 113 -9.99 -18.34 -22.55
CA PRO A 113 -8.68 -18.54 -21.95
C PRO A 113 -8.07 -17.18 -21.59
N THR A 114 -7.89 -16.98 -20.29
CA THR A 114 -7.38 -15.74 -19.70
C THR A 114 -5.85 -15.83 -19.61
N LEU A 115 -5.16 -14.81 -20.10
CA LEU A 115 -3.74 -14.61 -19.79
C LEU A 115 -3.59 -14.39 -18.26
N PRO A 116 -2.48 -14.83 -17.65
CA PRO A 116 -2.27 -14.63 -16.22
C PRO A 116 -2.29 -13.15 -15.84
N ALA A 117 -2.81 -12.86 -14.65
CA ALA A 117 -2.87 -11.51 -14.11
C ALA A 117 -1.46 -10.91 -14.00
N GLY A 118 -1.30 -9.64 -14.41
CA GLY A 118 -0.01 -8.92 -14.34
C GLY A 118 0.84 -8.90 -15.61
N ALA A 119 0.41 -9.52 -16.72
CA ALA A 119 1.17 -9.57 -17.99
C ALA A 119 1.44 -8.21 -18.69
N ARG A 120 1.05 -7.08 -18.08
CA ARG A 120 1.21 -5.73 -18.65
C ARG A 120 1.73 -4.68 -17.65
N ALA A 121 2.13 -5.07 -16.43
CA ALA A 121 2.73 -4.12 -15.50
C ALA A 121 4.18 -3.82 -15.95
N VAL A 122 4.41 -2.63 -16.50
CA VAL A 122 5.71 -2.18 -17.01
C VAL A 122 6.69 -2.01 -15.85
N ALA A 123 7.46 -3.07 -15.56
CA ALA A 123 8.68 -2.97 -14.75
C ALA A 123 9.83 -2.42 -15.62
N PRO A 124 10.86 -1.76 -15.05
CA PRO A 124 12.00 -1.22 -15.80
C PRO A 124 12.86 -2.22 -16.59
N ARG A 125 12.54 -3.53 -16.56
CA ARG A 125 13.20 -4.62 -17.29
C ARG A 125 12.23 -5.76 -17.60
N HIS A 126 11.06 -5.44 -18.18
CA HIS A 126 10.10 -6.46 -18.58
C HIS A 126 10.79 -7.55 -19.42
N PRO A 127 10.56 -8.85 -19.15
CA PRO A 127 11.13 -9.93 -19.97
C PRO A 127 10.74 -9.75 -21.44
N ASP A 128 11.62 -10.16 -22.36
CA ASP A 128 11.27 -10.21 -23.78
C ASP A 128 10.13 -11.20 -24.06
N ASP A 129 9.46 -11.01 -25.19
CA ASP A 129 8.28 -11.81 -25.57
C ASP A 129 8.58 -13.33 -25.64
N ASP A 130 9.80 -13.70 -26.03
CA ASP A 130 10.25 -15.09 -26.09
C ASP A 130 10.37 -15.71 -24.69
N THR A 131 10.87 -14.94 -23.72
CA THR A 131 10.95 -15.35 -22.32
C THR A 131 9.57 -15.47 -21.70
N VAL A 132 8.68 -14.49 -21.94
CA VAL A 132 7.27 -14.57 -21.50
C VAL A 132 6.58 -15.80 -22.09
N ARG A 133 6.79 -16.10 -23.37
CA ARG A 133 6.23 -17.29 -24.02
C ARG A 133 6.72 -18.57 -23.35
N ARG A 134 8.03 -18.73 -23.13
CA ARG A 134 8.60 -19.92 -22.47
C ARG A 134 8.05 -20.12 -21.05
N TRP A 135 7.93 -19.05 -20.27
CA TRP A 135 7.35 -19.12 -18.93
C TRP A 135 5.87 -19.50 -18.96
N THR A 136 5.13 -19.01 -19.95
CA THR A 136 3.72 -19.37 -20.16
C THR A 136 3.57 -20.84 -20.54
N ASP A 137 4.36 -21.33 -21.50
CA ASP A 137 4.36 -22.74 -21.91
C ASP A 137 4.69 -23.67 -20.73
N ARG A 138 5.60 -23.25 -19.86
CA ARG A 138 5.94 -23.95 -18.60
C ARG A 138 4.74 -24.02 -17.65
N ALA A 139 4.06 -22.90 -17.43
CA ALA A 139 2.86 -22.84 -16.60
C ALA A 139 1.74 -23.73 -17.14
N ASP A 140 1.55 -23.75 -18.46
CA ASP A 140 0.58 -24.62 -19.14
C ASP A 140 0.92 -26.11 -19.00
N ALA A 141 2.22 -26.46 -19.03
CA ALA A 141 2.67 -27.82 -18.73
C ALA A 141 2.36 -28.22 -17.27
N HIS A 142 2.52 -27.31 -16.31
CA HIS A 142 2.12 -27.55 -14.91
C HIS A 142 0.62 -27.72 -14.77
N ARG A 143 -0.18 -26.86 -15.42
CA ARG A 143 -1.64 -26.99 -15.47
C ARG A 143 -2.06 -28.36 -16.02
N THR A 144 -1.46 -28.78 -17.14
CA THR A 144 -1.70 -30.09 -17.74
C THR A 144 -1.37 -31.25 -16.79
N LYS A 145 -0.33 -31.12 -15.98
CA LYS A 145 0.04 -32.14 -14.98
C LYS A 145 -0.95 -32.17 -13.81
N LEU A 146 -1.38 -31.01 -13.30
CA LEU A 146 -2.39 -30.90 -12.23
C LEU A 146 -3.75 -31.48 -12.66
N MET A 147 -4.14 -31.32 -13.92
CA MET A 147 -5.40 -31.89 -14.45
C MET A 147 -5.47 -33.43 -14.36
N LYS A 148 -4.33 -34.12 -14.15
CA LYS A 148 -4.27 -35.59 -14.09
C LYS A 148 -4.78 -36.17 -12.76
N THR A 149 -4.78 -35.39 -11.67
CA THR A 149 -5.24 -35.84 -10.35
C THR A 149 -6.54 -35.16 -9.96
N GLU A 150 -7.32 -35.77 -9.07
CA GLU A 150 -8.59 -35.16 -8.62
C GLU A 150 -8.34 -33.85 -7.88
N ASN A 151 -7.47 -33.88 -6.87
CA ASN A 151 -7.11 -32.68 -6.11
C ASN A 151 -6.46 -31.59 -6.96
N GLY A 152 -5.65 -31.97 -7.96
CA GLY A 152 -5.06 -31.01 -8.90
C GLY A 152 -6.12 -30.32 -9.78
N ARG A 153 -7.17 -31.04 -10.21
CA ARG A 153 -8.32 -30.43 -10.89
C ARG A 153 -9.09 -29.50 -9.96
N GLN A 154 -9.33 -29.88 -8.71
CA GLN A 154 -10.06 -29.05 -7.76
C GLN A 154 -9.34 -27.72 -7.48
N VAL A 155 -8.02 -27.75 -7.29
CA VAL A 155 -7.21 -26.52 -7.13
C VAL A 155 -7.33 -25.61 -8.36
N LEU A 156 -7.29 -26.16 -9.58
CA LEU A 156 -7.45 -25.37 -10.81
C LEU A 156 -8.88 -24.83 -10.99
N ILE A 157 -9.91 -25.56 -10.56
CA ILE A 157 -11.29 -25.09 -10.55
C ILE A 157 -11.45 -23.94 -9.57
N GLU A 158 -10.93 -24.07 -8.34
CA GLU A 158 -10.98 -23.01 -7.33
C GLU A 158 -10.27 -21.75 -7.81
N TYR A 159 -9.05 -21.90 -8.34
CA TYR A 159 -8.33 -20.78 -8.97
C TYR A 159 -9.13 -20.15 -10.12
N GLY A 160 -9.70 -20.98 -11.01
CA GLY A 160 -10.49 -20.53 -12.15
C GLY A 160 -11.78 -19.78 -11.77
N THR A 161 -12.45 -20.20 -10.70
CA THR A 161 -13.65 -19.52 -10.16
C THR A 161 -13.38 -18.07 -9.82
N HIS A 162 -12.19 -17.76 -9.30
CA HIS A 162 -11.82 -16.41 -8.85
C HIS A 162 -10.94 -15.64 -9.83
N ASN A 163 -10.56 -16.24 -10.97
CA ASN A 163 -9.61 -15.65 -11.90
C ASN A 163 -10.06 -14.30 -12.49
N GLU A 164 -11.37 -14.11 -12.72
CA GLU A 164 -11.93 -12.82 -13.12
C GLU A 164 -11.68 -11.74 -12.05
N SER A 165 -11.82 -12.10 -10.77
CA SER A 165 -11.59 -11.15 -9.67
C SER A 165 -10.12 -10.76 -9.56
N TYR A 166 -9.21 -11.73 -9.72
CA TYR A 166 -7.78 -11.44 -9.78
C TYR A 166 -7.44 -10.56 -10.99
N PHE A 167 -7.95 -10.89 -12.17
CA PHE A 167 -7.75 -10.08 -13.37
C PHE A 167 -8.25 -8.64 -13.17
N ASP A 168 -9.48 -8.48 -12.67
CA ASP A 168 -10.11 -7.18 -12.44
C ASP A 168 -9.27 -6.28 -11.52
N VAL A 169 -8.71 -6.80 -10.43
CA VAL A 169 -7.86 -5.97 -9.54
C VAL A 169 -6.50 -5.64 -10.15
N PHE A 170 -5.96 -6.50 -11.03
CA PHE A 170 -4.70 -6.23 -11.72
C PHE A 170 -4.86 -5.29 -12.92
N ASP A 171 -6.00 -5.30 -13.61
CA ASP A 171 -6.30 -4.39 -14.73
C ASP A 171 -7.00 -3.11 -14.28
N GLY A 172 -7.56 -3.10 -13.07
CA GLY A 172 -8.35 -2.00 -12.53
C GLY A 172 -7.60 -0.67 -12.43
N THR A 173 -8.35 0.42 -12.50
CA THR A 173 -7.82 1.80 -12.49
C THR A 173 -7.96 2.49 -11.14
N SER A 174 -8.43 1.82 -10.10
CA SER A 174 -8.49 2.41 -8.75
C SER A 174 -7.10 2.61 -8.16
N ALA A 175 -7.00 3.44 -7.13
CA ALA A 175 -5.76 3.65 -6.38
C ALA A 175 -5.25 2.35 -5.74
N THR A 176 -6.16 1.52 -5.25
CA THR A 176 -5.90 0.19 -4.70
C THR A 176 -5.25 -0.72 -5.76
N CYS A 177 -5.82 -0.76 -6.97
CA CYS A 177 -5.29 -1.53 -8.10
C CYS A 177 -3.90 -1.03 -8.56
N ARG A 178 -3.68 0.29 -8.55
CA ARG A 178 -2.35 0.87 -8.83
C ARG A 178 -1.34 0.48 -7.75
N ALA A 179 -1.72 0.52 -6.47
CA ALA A 179 -0.86 0.11 -5.36
C ALA A 179 -0.50 -1.38 -5.45
N LEU A 180 -1.47 -2.25 -5.77
CA LEU A 180 -1.24 -3.66 -6.06
C LEU A 180 -0.17 -3.84 -7.15
N ARG A 181 -0.35 -3.22 -8.32
CA ARG A 181 0.62 -3.34 -9.43
C ARG A 181 2.01 -2.81 -9.05
N LYS A 182 2.07 -1.70 -8.32
CA LYS A 182 3.34 -1.13 -7.83
C LYS A 182 4.07 -2.11 -6.92
N LYS A 183 3.37 -2.69 -5.93
CA LYS A 183 3.93 -3.70 -5.00
C LYS A 183 4.27 -5.02 -5.67
N TRP A 184 3.47 -5.42 -6.65
CA TRP A 184 3.72 -6.62 -7.45
C TRP A 184 5.01 -6.50 -8.27
N ALA A 185 5.25 -5.32 -8.86
CA ALA A 185 6.46 -5.05 -9.65
C ALA A 185 7.65 -4.54 -8.80
N GLU A 186 7.45 -4.31 -7.51
CA GLU A 186 8.43 -3.66 -6.64
C GLU A 186 9.77 -4.41 -6.69
N LYS A 187 10.83 -3.65 -6.96
CA LYS A 187 12.22 -4.14 -7.07
C LYS A 187 12.41 -5.30 -8.04
N GLY A 188 11.45 -5.61 -8.92
CA GLY A 188 11.51 -6.75 -9.84
C GLY A 188 11.43 -8.13 -9.16
N ILE A 189 10.91 -8.20 -7.93
CA ILE A 189 10.88 -9.44 -7.14
C ILE A 189 10.08 -10.55 -7.85
N THR A 190 8.87 -10.24 -8.34
CA THR A 190 8.01 -11.23 -9.01
C THR A 190 8.63 -11.78 -10.29
N GLN A 191 9.39 -10.96 -11.02
CA GLN A 191 10.16 -11.40 -12.18
C GLN A 191 11.26 -12.39 -11.77
N ARG A 192 12.08 -12.06 -10.76
CA ARG A 192 13.14 -12.97 -10.27
C ARG A 192 12.57 -14.27 -9.71
N MET A 193 11.45 -14.20 -9.00
CA MET A 193 10.74 -15.40 -8.53
C MET A 193 10.26 -16.26 -9.70
N SER A 194 9.71 -15.65 -10.75
CA SER A 194 9.27 -16.38 -11.95
C SER A 194 10.43 -17.05 -12.66
N GLU A 195 11.56 -16.35 -12.77
CA GLU A 195 12.81 -16.82 -13.37
C GLU A 195 13.40 -18.00 -12.58
N HIS A 196 13.43 -17.89 -11.24
CA HIS A 196 13.80 -18.97 -10.34
C HIS A 196 12.87 -20.18 -10.49
N THR A 197 11.55 -19.98 -10.42
CA THR A 197 10.57 -21.07 -10.54
C THR A 197 10.65 -21.75 -11.91
N TYR A 198 10.86 -20.98 -12.99
CA TYR A 198 11.09 -21.55 -14.32
C TYR A 198 12.33 -22.45 -14.36
N GLY A 199 13.47 -21.98 -13.83
CA GLY A 199 14.70 -22.76 -13.78
C GLY A 199 14.58 -24.00 -12.87
N ALA A 200 13.98 -23.86 -11.70
CA ALA A 200 13.81 -24.97 -10.74
C ALA A 200 12.85 -26.06 -11.24
N THR A 201 12.01 -25.74 -12.21
CA THR A 201 11.03 -26.67 -12.81
C THR A 201 11.40 -27.11 -14.23
N ASP A 202 12.61 -26.80 -14.68
CA ASP A 202 13.09 -27.18 -16.01
C ASP A 202 13.39 -28.70 -16.07
N PRO A 203 12.67 -29.49 -16.92
CA PRO A 203 12.83 -30.93 -17.06
C PRO A 203 14.19 -31.31 -17.62
N ASP A 204 14.88 -30.38 -18.29
CA ASP A 204 16.20 -30.59 -18.86
C ASP A 204 17.32 -30.39 -17.81
N THR A 205 16.96 -30.00 -16.58
CA THR A 205 17.90 -29.93 -15.45
C THR A 205 18.32 -31.35 -15.05
N THR A 206 19.57 -31.70 -15.36
CA THR A 206 20.14 -33.04 -15.16
C THR A 206 20.71 -33.28 -13.76
N ASP A 207 21.08 -32.22 -13.04
CA ASP A 207 21.52 -32.28 -11.64
C ASP A 207 20.30 -32.11 -10.74
N GLY A 208 20.02 -33.10 -9.89
CA GLY A 208 18.81 -33.24 -9.05
C GLY A 208 17.93 -31.99 -8.91
N ARG A 209 16.67 -32.09 -9.35
CA ARG A 209 15.71 -30.97 -9.41
C ARG A 209 15.75 -30.14 -8.11
N PRO A 210 16.17 -28.86 -8.17
CA PRO A 210 16.27 -28.06 -6.95
C PRO A 210 14.87 -27.80 -6.39
N PRO A 211 14.75 -27.55 -5.07
CA PRO A 211 13.48 -27.14 -4.49
C PRO A 211 13.01 -25.80 -5.10
N VAL A 212 11.70 -25.67 -5.34
CA VAL A 212 11.10 -24.49 -5.97
C VAL A 212 10.94 -23.30 -5.02
N ASN A 213 10.99 -23.57 -3.71
CA ASN A 213 10.79 -22.60 -2.63
C ASN A 213 12.03 -22.40 -1.76
N ASP A 214 13.13 -23.12 -2.04
CA ASP A 214 14.41 -22.95 -1.34
C ASP A 214 15.31 -22.01 -2.15
N TRP A 215 14.87 -20.76 -2.20
CA TRP A 215 15.56 -19.68 -2.88
C TRP A 215 15.68 -18.48 -1.95
N GLN A 216 16.87 -17.91 -1.92
CA GLN A 216 17.14 -16.62 -1.29
C GLN A 216 17.36 -15.61 -2.41
N ASP A 217 16.57 -14.53 -2.39
CA ASP A 217 16.71 -13.44 -3.35
C ASP A 217 18.13 -12.87 -3.26
N PRO A 218 18.95 -12.97 -4.33
CA PRO A 218 20.33 -12.49 -4.30
C PRO A 218 20.43 -10.96 -4.14
N GLN A 219 19.35 -10.21 -4.41
CA GLN A 219 19.35 -8.75 -4.28
C GLN A 219 18.87 -8.28 -2.91
N GLU A 220 17.90 -8.97 -2.32
CA GLU A 220 17.26 -8.56 -1.07
C GLU A 220 17.69 -9.41 0.14
N GLY A 221 18.31 -10.57 -0.07
CA GLY A 221 18.69 -11.50 0.99
C GLY A 221 17.48 -12.19 1.67
N VAL A 222 16.30 -12.14 1.04
CA VAL A 222 15.03 -12.61 1.59
C VAL A 222 14.61 -13.95 0.96
N ALA A 223 13.96 -14.82 1.73
CA ALA A 223 13.50 -16.13 1.24
C ALA A 223 12.30 -16.03 0.27
N TYR A 224 12.19 -17.00 -0.65
CA TYR A 224 11.08 -17.14 -1.59
C TYR A 224 9.72 -17.07 -0.91
N ASN A 225 9.55 -17.83 0.18
CA ASN A 225 8.30 -17.88 0.92
C ASN A 225 7.93 -16.49 1.44
N LEU A 226 8.85 -15.76 2.07
CA LEU A 226 8.56 -14.42 2.59
C LEU A 226 8.06 -13.47 1.48
N HIS A 227 8.65 -13.52 0.28
CA HIS A 227 8.13 -12.78 -0.87
C HIS A 227 6.73 -13.26 -1.29
N ALA A 228 6.50 -14.57 -1.40
CA ALA A 228 5.20 -15.13 -1.78
C ALA A 228 4.09 -14.70 -0.80
N TRP A 229 4.38 -14.74 0.51
CA TRP A 229 3.47 -14.33 1.57
C TRP A 229 3.13 -12.84 1.51
N ARG A 230 4.11 -11.97 1.21
CA ARG A 230 3.88 -10.52 1.00
C ARG A 230 3.03 -10.24 -0.25
N GLN A 231 3.28 -10.94 -1.35
CA GLN A 231 2.46 -10.80 -2.56
C GLN A 231 1.02 -11.27 -2.31
N ARG A 232 0.85 -12.35 -1.54
CA ARG A 232 -0.46 -12.80 -1.05
C ARG A 232 -1.15 -11.73 -0.20
N THR A 233 -0.47 -11.15 0.78
CA THR A 233 -1.00 -10.05 1.59
C THR A 233 -1.46 -8.88 0.70
N THR A 234 -0.67 -8.52 -0.31
CA THR A 234 -1.00 -7.44 -1.25
C THR A 234 -2.30 -7.73 -2.04
N VAL A 235 -2.45 -8.95 -2.57
CA VAL A 235 -3.64 -9.36 -3.32
C VAL A 235 -4.88 -9.42 -2.43
N VAL A 236 -4.78 -10.08 -1.27
CA VAL A 236 -5.90 -10.21 -0.32
C VAL A 236 -6.38 -8.84 0.14
N THR A 237 -5.46 -7.96 0.54
CA THR A 237 -5.78 -6.59 0.95
C THR A 237 -6.48 -5.81 -0.16
N THR A 238 -5.99 -5.92 -1.40
CA THR A 238 -6.58 -5.21 -2.54
C THR A 238 -8.00 -5.66 -2.81
N LEU A 239 -8.25 -6.97 -2.82
CA LEU A 239 -9.58 -7.55 -3.03
C LEU A 239 -10.55 -7.16 -1.90
N SER A 240 -10.14 -7.29 -0.64
CA SER A 240 -10.97 -6.91 0.51
C SER A 240 -11.30 -5.42 0.50
N THR A 241 -10.29 -4.58 0.24
CA THR A 241 -10.47 -3.13 0.15
C THR A 241 -11.42 -2.76 -0.97
N GLU A 242 -11.19 -3.22 -2.21
CA GLU A 242 -12.06 -2.94 -3.35
C GLU A 242 -13.50 -3.43 -3.11
N ALA A 243 -13.66 -4.59 -2.49
CA ALA A 243 -14.98 -5.11 -2.14
C ALA A 243 -15.74 -4.15 -1.20
N GLY A 244 -15.06 -3.62 -0.18
CA GLY A 244 -15.65 -2.63 0.73
C GLY A 244 -16.09 -1.36 0.00
N ARG A 245 -15.24 -0.83 -0.89
CA ARG A 245 -15.51 0.42 -1.63
C ARG A 245 -16.70 0.32 -2.58
N ILE A 246 -16.84 -0.82 -3.26
CA ILE A 246 -17.88 -0.99 -4.28
C ILE A 246 -19.14 -1.64 -3.71
N ALA A 247 -19.17 -2.12 -2.46
CA ALA A 247 -20.31 -2.84 -1.88
C ALA A 247 -21.65 -2.13 -2.04
N ALA A 248 -21.69 -0.81 -1.87
CA ALA A 248 -22.91 -0.02 -2.03
C ALA A 248 -23.29 0.28 -3.49
N LYS A 249 -22.33 0.20 -4.43
CA LYS A 249 -22.52 0.53 -5.85
C LYS A 249 -22.74 -0.71 -6.72
N ASP A 250 -22.04 -1.79 -6.40
CA ASP A 250 -22.03 -3.08 -7.09
C ASP A 250 -21.82 -4.21 -6.07
N PRO A 251 -22.89 -4.61 -5.35
CA PRO A 251 -22.81 -5.61 -4.28
C PRO A 251 -22.40 -7.00 -4.79
N ASP A 252 -22.76 -7.35 -6.02
CA ASP A 252 -22.42 -8.64 -6.63
C ASP A 252 -20.92 -8.71 -6.92
N LYS A 253 -20.34 -7.66 -7.52
CA LYS A 253 -18.89 -7.59 -7.73
C LYS A 253 -18.12 -7.55 -6.42
N ALA A 254 -18.62 -6.82 -5.42
CA ALA A 254 -18.04 -6.81 -4.07
C ALA A 254 -18.04 -8.23 -3.45
N ASP A 255 -19.11 -9.00 -3.65
CA ASP A 255 -19.18 -10.38 -3.14
C ASP A 255 -18.17 -11.31 -3.83
N ARG A 256 -17.98 -11.15 -5.14
CA ARG A 256 -16.94 -11.89 -5.88
C ARG A 256 -15.53 -11.57 -5.36
N PHE A 257 -15.23 -10.30 -5.12
CA PHE A 257 -13.96 -9.87 -4.56
C PHE A 257 -13.74 -10.41 -3.14
N ARG A 258 -14.75 -10.36 -2.25
CA ARG A 258 -14.68 -10.98 -0.91
C ARG A 258 -14.38 -12.47 -0.99
N LYS A 259 -15.08 -13.21 -1.85
CA LYS A 259 -14.86 -14.64 -2.05
C LYS A 259 -13.46 -14.96 -2.59
N ALA A 260 -12.94 -14.16 -3.51
CA ALA A 260 -11.57 -14.33 -4.02
C ALA A 260 -10.51 -14.05 -2.94
N ALA A 261 -10.72 -13.03 -2.10
CA ALA A 261 -9.86 -12.74 -0.96
C ALA A 261 -9.86 -13.91 0.06
N GLU A 262 -11.04 -14.41 0.41
CA GLU A 262 -11.18 -15.59 1.29
C GLU A 262 -10.51 -16.83 0.70
N ALA A 263 -10.68 -17.11 -0.59
CA ALA A 263 -10.07 -18.26 -1.25
C ALA A 263 -8.54 -18.19 -1.22
N SER A 264 -7.96 -17.00 -1.44
CA SER A 264 -6.53 -16.75 -1.30
C SER A 264 -6.04 -17.02 0.13
N GLU A 265 -6.81 -16.62 1.15
CA GLU A 265 -6.49 -16.89 2.55
C GLU A 265 -6.58 -18.38 2.89
N ARG A 266 -7.63 -19.08 2.44
CA ARG A 266 -7.80 -20.53 2.63
C ARG A 266 -6.67 -21.31 1.99
N PHE A 267 -6.26 -20.93 0.76
CA PHE A 267 -5.13 -21.55 0.08
C PHE A 267 -3.84 -21.37 0.88
N SER A 268 -3.62 -20.18 1.42
CA SER A 268 -2.44 -19.89 2.25
C SER A 268 -2.39 -20.74 3.52
N LYS A 269 -3.52 -20.91 4.21
CA LYS A 269 -3.63 -21.84 5.35
C LYS A 269 -3.36 -23.29 4.96
N ALA A 270 -3.80 -23.72 3.78
CA ALA A 270 -3.51 -25.06 3.28
C ALA A 270 -2.01 -25.25 3.03
N VAL A 271 -1.31 -24.21 2.52
CA VAL A 271 0.15 -24.23 2.36
C VAL A 271 0.86 -24.35 3.72
N GLN A 272 0.39 -23.70 4.78
CA GLN A 272 0.99 -23.84 6.13
C GLN A 272 1.01 -25.27 6.65
N GLN A 273 0.05 -26.10 6.24
CA GLN A 273 0.03 -27.54 6.60
C GLN A 273 1.21 -28.32 6.02
N THR A 274 1.91 -27.77 5.02
CA THR A 274 3.16 -28.33 4.47
C THR A 274 4.40 -27.96 5.30
N GLY A 275 4.25 -27.19 6.38
CA GLY A 275 5.35 -26.65 7.17
C GLY A 275 6.05 -25.46 6.50
N ASN A 276 5.35 -24.76 5.61
CA ASN A 276 5.82 -23.55 4.94
C ASN A 276 4.99 -22.34 5.36
N ASP A 277 5.64 -21.32 5.90
CA ASP A 277 5.06 -20.01 6.19
C ASP A 277 6.05 -18.89 5.80
N ASP A 278 5.80 -17.66 6.24
CA ASP A 278 6.62 -16.49 5.93
C ASP A 278 7.98 -16.50 6.64
N THR A 279 8.12 -17.29 7.70
CA THR A 279 9.33 -17.44 8.51
C THR A 279 10.04 -18.78 8.32
N GLN A 280 9.30 -19.81 7.91
CA GLN A 280 9.77 -21.19 7.80
C GLN A 280 9.66 -21.70 6.36
N THR A 281 10.78 -22.23 5.86
CA THR A 281 10.84 -22.94 4.58
C THR A 281 11.08 -24.42 4.84
N THR A 282 10.13 -25.25 4.41
CA THR A 282 10.34 -26.69 4.22
C THR A 282 10.58 -26.90 2.72
N PRO A 283 11.82 -27.21 2.28
CA PRO A 283 12.14 -27.31 0.87
C PRO A 283 11.31 -28.36 0.12
N MET A 284 10.69 -27.95 -0.99
CA MET A 284 9.86 -28.80 -1.84
C MET A 284 10.34 -28.73 -3.28
N THR A 285 10.69 -29.87 -3.88
CA THR A 285 10.85 -29.97 -5.34
C THR A 285 9.49 -29.90 -6.03
N GLN A 286 9.52 -29.76 -7.35
CA GLN A 286 8.31 -29.82 -8.18
C GLN A 286 7.46 -31.09 -7.90
N GLU A 287 8.10 -32.25 -7.76
CA GLU A 287 7.43 -33.51 -7.43
C GLU A 287 6.78 -33.48 -6.05
N ASN A 288 7.47 -32.90 -5.06
CA ASN A 288 6.95 -32.78 -3.70
C ASN A 288 5.70 -31.90 -3.68
N VAL A 289 5.67 -30.81 -4.46
CA VAL A 289 4.48 -29.95 -4.59
C VAL A 289 3.31 -30.74 -5.18
N TYR A 290 3.53 -31.48 -6.28
CA TYR A 290 2.47 -32.31 -6.86
C TYR A 290 2.00 -33.41 -5.92
N ALA A 291 2.90 -34.06 -5.19
CA ALA A 291 2.56 -35.09 -4.23
C ALA A 291 1.77 -34.52 -3.04
N ALA A 292 2.09 -33.30 -2.59
CA ALA A 292 1.34 -32.62 -1.53
C ALA A 292 -0.08 -32.28 -1.98
N ILE A 293 -0.24 -31.77 -3.21
CA ILE A 293 -1.56 -31.51 -3.79
C ILE A 293 -2.35 -32.81 -3.95
N ASP A 294 -1.73 -33.85 -4.51
CA ASP A 294 -2.40 -35.14 -4.74
C ASP A 294 -2.85 -35.81 -3.44
N ARG A 295 -2.06 -35.70 -2.36
CA ARG A 295 -2.39 -36.26 -1.04
C ARG A 295 -3.27 -35.38 -0.17
N HIS A 296 -3.62 -34.17 -0.63
CA HIS A 296 -4.46 -33.26 0.14
C HIS A 296 -5.82 -33.92 0.43
N SER A 297 -6.40 -33.69 1.60
CA SER A 297 -7.69 -34.28 2.00
C SER A 297 -8.87 -33.78 1.14
N GLY A 298 -8.68 -32.68 0.42
CA GLY A 298 -9.71 -31.94 -0.31
C GLY A 298 -10.45 -30.92 0.55
N GLU A 299 -10.29 -30.96 1.88
CA GLU A 299 -10.89 -30.01 2.81
C GLU A 299 -9.99 -28.79 3.00
N LEU A 300 -10.47 -27.61 2.58
CA LEU A 300 -9.74 -26.36 2.80
C LEU A 300 -9.97 -25.82 4.22
N PRO A 301 -8.95 -25.25 4.87
CA PRO A 301 -9.12 -24.59 6.16
C PRO A 301 -10.18 -23.49 6.09
N SER A 302 -10.99 -23.35 7.14
CA SER A 302 -11.97 -22.28 7.22
C SER A 302 -11.32 -20.94 7.50
N VAL A 303 -11.95 -19.89 6.97
CA VAL A 303 -11.62 -18.48 7.20
C VAL A 303 -12.91 -17.78 7.61
N CYS A 304 -12.83 -16.92 8.62
CA CYS A 304 -14.00 -16.23 9.16
C CYS A 304 -13.99 -14.73 8.84
N ALA A 305 -15.17 -14.09 8.91
CA ALA A 305 -15.28 -12.65 8.63
C ALA A 305 -14.39 -11.78 9.53
N ALA A 306 -14.25 -12.16 10.81
CA ALA A 306 -13.38 -11.43 11.76
C ALA A 306 -11.89 -11.53 11.40
N GLU A 307 -11.47 -12.64 10.80
CA GLU A 307 -10.10 -12.82 10.31
C GLU A 307 -9.85 -11.94 9.08
N MET A 308 -10.80 -11.93 8.14
CA MET A 308 -10.71 -11.13 6.92
C MET A 308 -10.75 -9.63 7.19
N ALA A 309 -11.43 -9.19 8.24
CA ALA A 309 -11.51 -7.78 8.64
C ALA A 309 -10.14 -7.14 8.92
N ARG A 310 -9.09 -7.94 9.17
CA ARG A 310 -7.71 -7.44 9.35
C ARG A 310 -7.10 -6.89 8.06
N TYR A 311 -7.62 -7.28 6.90
CA TYR A 311 -7.15 -6.83 5.59
C TYR A 311 -7.86 -5.57 5.09
N ASP A 312 -8.93 -5.13 5.78
CA ASP A 312 -9.71 -3.95 5.37
C ASP A 312 -8.97 -2.63 5.61
N GLY A 313 -7.78 -2.69 6.24
CA GLY A 313 -6.91 -1.55 6.50
C GLY A 313 -7.64 -0.42 7.23
N LEU A 314 -7.90 0.67 6.51
CA LEU A 314 -8.56 1.89 6.97
C LEU A 314 -9.93 2.13 6.30
N ALA A 315 -10.29 1.37 5.27
CA ALA A 315 -11.47 1.64 4.42
C ALA A 315 -12.79 1.53 5.21
N LEU A 316 -12.82 0.69 6.25
CA LEU A 316 -13.96 0.59 7.14
C LEU A 316 -14.10 1.74 8.15
N LEU A 317 -13.14 2.66 8.29
CA LEU A 317 -13.31 3.84 9.16
C LEU A 317 -14.26 4.88 8.53
N ALA A 318 -14.48 4.84 7.21
CA ALA A 318 -15.38 5.76 6.50
C ALA A 318 -16.87 5.36 6.57
N HIS A 319 -17.14 4.11 6.94
CA HIS A 319 -18.46 3.52 7.13
C HIS A 319 -18.54 3.08 8.59
N ASP A 320 -19.37 3.72 9.42
CA ASP A 320 -19.56 3.56 10.89
C ASP A 320 -19.64 2.12 11.49
N THR A 321 -19.42 1.08 10.70
CA THR A 321 -19.69 -0.32 10.99
C THR A 321 -18.51 -1.14 11.51
N ALA A 322 -17.28 -0.63 11.61
CA ALA A 322 -16.17 -1.45 12.16
C ALA A 322 -15.44 -0.77 13.31
N GLN A 323 -15.68 -1.28 14.51
CA GLN A 323 -14.63 -1.28 15.53
C GLN A 323 -13.47 -2.09 14.97
N ALA A 324 -12.27 -1.52 14.94
CA ALA A 324 -11.05 -2.29 14.67
C ALA A 324 -11.08 -3.52 15.56
N ALA A 325 -11.23 -4.70 14.96
CA ALA A 325 -11.26 -5.93 15.72
C ALA A 325 -9.98 -5.97 16.57
N PRO A 326 -10.06 -6.17 17.89
CA PRO A 326 -8.86 -6.27 18.70
C PRO A 326 -7.99 -7.38 18.09
N GLU A 327 -6.72 -7.06 17.79
CA GLU A 327 -5.69 -8.01 17.40
C GLU A 327 -5.39 -8.95 18.58
N GLY A 328 -6.37 -9.74 19.01
CA GLY A 328 -6.11 -10.90 19.82
C GLY A 328 -5.42 -11.91 18.92
N HIS A 329 -4.15 -12.21 19.20
CA HIS A 329 -3.44 -13.33 18.58
C HIS A 329 -4.30 -14.59 18.73
N ARG A 330 -4.97 -14.97 17.65
CA ARG A 330 -5.65 -16.25 17.56
C ARG A 330 -4.70 -17.22 16.86
N PRO A 331 -4.36 -18.36 17.50
CA PRO A 331 -3.34 -19.26 16.99
C PRO A 331 -3.72 -19.91 15.64
N ASP A 332 -4.99 -19.86 15.23
CA ASP A 332 -5.51 -20.37 13.96
C ASP A 332 -5.51 -19.33 12.81
N TRP A 333 -5.04 -18.11 13.08
CA TRP A 333 -4.98 -17.02 12.11
C TRP A 333 -3.56 -16.85 11.60
N ILE A 334 -3.43 -16.49 10.32
CA ILE A 334 -2.11 -16.17 9.77
C ILE A 334 -1.63 -14.86 10.39
N ALA A 335 -0.47 -14.91 11.05
CA ALA A 335 0.15 -13.73 11.66
C ALA A 335 0.57 -12.74 10.56
N HIS A 336 0.45 -11.45 10.85
CA HIS A 336 0.95 -10.39 9.97
C HIS A 336 2.22 -9.82 10.56
N SER A 337 3.30 -9.84 9.77
CA SER A 337 4.54 -9.15 10.11
C SER A 337 4.34 -7.62 10.11
N ASP A 338 5.33 -6.87 10.61
CA ASP A 338 5.31 -5.40 10.51
C ASP A 338 5.23 -4.91 9.05
N GLU A 339 5.87 -5.63 8.13
CA GLU A 339 5.81 -5.32 6.71
C GLU A 339 4.46 -5.65 6.08
N ASP A 340 3.81 -6.76 6.47
CA ASP A 340 2.44 -7.06 6.04
C ASP A 340 1.46 -5.97 6.50
N ARG A 341 1.61 -5.54 7.76
CA ARG A 341 0.82 -4.42 8.31
C ARG A 341 1.08 -3.12 7.54
N ALA A 342 2.31 -2.86 7.13
CA ALA A 342 2.64 -1.70 6.31
C ALA A 342 1.97 -1.78 4.92
N ILE A 343 1.96 -2.96 4.28
CA ILE A 343 1.25 -3.19 3.01
C ILE A 343 -0.26 -2.94 3.17
N ILE A 344 -0.87 -3.51 4.21
CA ILE A 344 -2.30 -3.33 4.52
C ILE A 344 -2.63 -1.84 4.70
N GLN A 345 -1.79 -1.13 5.45
CA GLN A 345 -1.95 0.30 5.70
C GLN A 345 -1.78 1.14 4.43
N GLU A 346 -0.76 0.88 3.60
CA GLU A 346 -0.49 1.61 2.35
C GLU A 346 -1.64 1.46 1.33
N ILE A 347 -2.20 0.27 1.19
CA ILE A 347 -3.31 0.01 0.28
C ILE A 347 -4.60 0.67 0.79
N GLY A 348 -4.94 0.49 2.07
CA GLY A 348 -6.09 1.15 2.68
C GLY A 348 -5.97 2.68 2.63
N ALA A 349 -4.75 3.18 2.76
CA ALA A 349 -4.40 4.58 2.62
C ALA A 349 -4.71 5.14 1.22
N ALA A 350 -4.24 4.44 0.19
CA ALA A 350 -4.47 4.83 -1.20
C ALA A 350 -5.96 4.84 -1.56
N ALA A 351 -6.71 3.82 -1.12
CA ALA A 351 -8.15 3.72 -1.31
C ALA A 351 -8.89 4.91 -0.70
N TYR A 352 -8.61 5.18 0.57
CA TYR A 352 -9.26 6.26 1.31
C TYR A 352 -8.94 7.64 0.73
N HIS A 353 -7.71 7.87 0.26
CA HIS A 353 -7.33 9.10 -0.41
C HIS A 353 -8.14 9.34 -1.69
N GLU A 354 -8.30 8.32 -2.53
CA GLU A 354 -9.08 8.41 -3.76
C GLU A 354 -10.57 8.64 -3.49
N GLU A 355 -11.13 8.01 -2.45
CA GLU A 355 -12.51 8.30 -2.03
C GLU A 355 -12.70 9.74 -1.59
N ALA A 356 -11.76 10.28 -0.82
CA ALA A 356 -11.78 11.68 -0.42
C ALA A 356 -11.69 12.63 -1.62
N GLN A 357 -10.90 12.30 -2.65
CA GLN A 357 -10.82 13.08 -3.89
C GLN A 357 -12.11 13.05 -4.71
N GLN A 358 -12.82 11.92 -4.70
CA GLN A 358 -14.07 11.74 -5.44
C GLN A 358 -15.31 12.20 -4.66
N ALA A 359 -15.16 12.47 -3.35
CA ALA A 359 -16.25 12.93 -2.52
C ALA A 359 -16.79 14.28 -3.02
N PRO A 360 -18.12 14.49 -2.98
CA PRO A 360 -18.68 15.82 -3.23
C PRO A 360 -18.01 16.87 -2.34
N PRO A 361 -17.73 18.08 -2.85
CA PRO A 361 -17.20 19.14 -2.03
C PRO A 361 -18.14 19.43 -0.87
N ALA A 362 -17.58 19.74 0.29
CA ALA A 362 -18.39 20.11 1.45
C ALA A 362 -19.21 21.38 1.17
N THR A 363 -20.40 21.45 1.77
CA THR A 363 -21.31 22.59 1.61
C THR A 363 -20.98 23.70 2.60
N ASP A 364 -20.48 23.34 3.78
CA ASP A 364 -20.24 24.26 4.89
C ASP A 364 -18.85 24.04 5.51
N THR A 365 -18.22 25.11 5.97
CA THR A 365 -16.97 25.04 6.74
C THR A 365 -17.25 25.44 8.18
N LEU A 366 -17.06 24.51 9.12
CA LEU A 366 -17.27 24.74 10.55
C LEU A 366 -16.13 25.53 11.17
N HIS A 367 -14.89 25.11 10.91
CA HIS A 367 -13.70 25.72 11.47
C HIS A 367 -12.57 25.78 10.45
N THR A 368 -11.77 26.84 10.52
CA THR A 368 -10.48 26.94 9.82
C THR A 368 -9.45 27.51 10.78
N GLY A 369 -8.19 27.13 10.58
CA GLY A 369 -7.10 27.62 11.41
C GLY A 369 -5.75 27.20 10.88
N ALA A 370 -4.71 27.50 11.65
CA ALA A 370 -3.35 27.12 11.31
C ALA A 370 -3.08 25.67 11.74
N CYS A 371 -2.21 25.00 10.97
CA CYS A 371 -1.62 23.73 11.39
C CYS A 371 -0.09 23.81 11.27
N THR A 372 0.61 23.22 12.23
CA THR A 372 2.08 23.24 12.28
C THR A 372 2.64 21.89 12.71
N ALA A 373 3.80 21.51 12.18
CA ALA A 373 4.57 20.39 12.69
C ALA A 373 6.06 20.71 12.59
N ARG A 374 6.83 20.28 13.60
CA ARG A 374 8.29 20.40 13.59
C ARG A 374 8.90 19.01 13.62
N LEU A 375 9.57 18.64 12.52
CA LEU A 375 10.29 17.37 12.39
C LEU A 375 11.75 17.65 12.70
N THR A 376 12.39 16.87 13.57
CA THR A 376 13.80 17.02 13.92
C THR A 376 14.60 15.82 13.47
N ASP A 377 15.84 16.04 13.05
CA ASP A 377 16.78 14.97 12.68
C ASP A 377 16.38 14.17 11.42
N ILE A 378 16.09 14.87 10.33
CA ILE A 378 15.76 14.21 9.06
C ILE A 378 17.04 13.69 8.43
N ARG A 379 17.05 12.41 8.03
CA ARG A 379 18.19 11.80 7.34
C ARG A 379 17.88 11.66 5.87
N VAL A 380 18.81 12.11 5.04
CA VAL A 380 18.74 11.97 3.59
C VAL A 380 19.98 11.21 3.16
N THR A 381 19.77 10.06 2.54
CA THR A 381 20.82 9.21 1.99
C THR A 381 20.74 9.27 0.48
N THR A 382 21.80 9.76 -0.16
CA THR A 382 21.92 9.86 -1.60
C THR A 382 22.93 8.83 -2.11
N HIS A 383 22.51 8.00 -3.04
CA HIS A 383 23.38 7.16 -3.85
C HIS A 383 23.76 7.94 -5.10
N LEU A 384 25.06 8.12 -5.32
CA LEU A 384 25.60 8.85 -6.45
C LEU A 384 26.15 7.88 -7.50
N ASP A 385 25.83 8.16 -8.76
CA ASP A 385 26.48 7.55 -9.91
C ASP A 385 27.95 8.00 -10.02
N PRO A 386 28.79 7.31 -10.83
CA PRO A 386 30.21 7.65 -11.00
C PRO A 386 30.47 9.09 -11.49
N ASP A 387 29.51 9.71 -12.16
CA ASP A 387 29.56 11.10 -12.62
C ASP A 387 29.17 12.13 -11.53
N GLY A 388 28.77 11.65 -10.35
CA GLY A 388 28.34 12.45 -9.21
C GLY A 388 26.88 12.90 -9.27
N THR A 389 26.07 12.35 -10.18
CA THR A 389 24.62 12.60 -10.20
C THR A 389 23.88 11.69 -9.20
N PRO A 390 22.79 12.15 -8.55
CA PRO A 390 21.97 11.31 -7.68
C PRO A 390 21.25 10.21 -8.49
N ALA A 391 21.67 8.96 -8.29
CA ALA A 391 21.02 7.79 -8.87
C ALA A 391 19.76 7.40 -8.09
N ASP A 392 19.86 7.46 -6.75
CA ASP A 392 18.76 7.20 -5.84
C ASP A 392 18.88 8.07 -4.57
N VAL A 393 17.75 8.43 -3.99
CA VAL A 393 17.70 9.20 -2.74
C VAL A 393 16.65 8.60 -1.84
N THR A 394 17.05 8.23 -0.63
CA THR A 394 16.16 7.79 0.44
C THR A 394 16.05 8.87 1.50
N VAL A 395 14.84 9.13 1.99
CA VAL A 395 14.58 10.11 3.06
C VAL A 395 13.94 9.39 4.24
N GLU A 396 14.59 9.46 5.39
CA GLU A 396 14.06 8.96 6.64
C GLU A 396 13.54 10.13 7.47
N LEU A 397 12.23 10.14 7.70
CA LEU A 397 11.57 11.14 8.54
C LEU A 397 11.27 10.58 9.94
N PRO A 398 11.41 11.39 11.01
CA PRO A 398 10.92 11.04 12.34
C PRO A 398 9.38 10.98 12.36
N HIS A 399 8.82 10.63 13.52
CA HIS A 399 7.37 10.67 13.73
C HIS A 399 6.82 12.10 13.53
N LEU A 400 5.79 12.23 12.68
CA LEU A 400 5.11 13.49 12.41
C LEU A 400 3.98 13.72 13.42
N ALA A 401 4.12 14.74 14.26
CA ALA A 401 3.07 15.23 15.15
C ALA A 401 2.53 16.57 14.61
N LEU A 402 1.34 16.54 14.00
CA LEU A 402 0.68 17.73 13.49
C LEU A 402 -0.12 18.40 14.61
N GLU A 403 0.21 19.64 14.92
CA GLU A 403 -0.52 20.51 15.83
C GLU A 403 -1.60 21.26 15.05
N ILE A 404 -2.84 21.19 15.54
CA ILE A 404 -4.01 21.87 14.99
C ILE A 404 -4.43 22.92 16.00
N ASP A 405 -4.62 24.16 15.56
CA ASP A 405 -5.21 25.20 16.40
C ASP A 405 -6.72 24.96 16.58
N ASP A 406 -7.08 24.11 17.53
CA ASP A 406 -8.45 23.66 17.81
C ASP A 406 -9.08 24.34 19.03
N GLY A 407 -8.42 25.38 19.59
CA GLY A 407 -8.84 26.05 20.82
C GLY A 407 -10.19 26.77 20.73
N GLN A 408 -10.66 27.02 19.50
CA GLN A 408 -11.98 27.60 19.25
C GLN A 408 -13.06 26.58 18.90
N TRP A 409 -12.73 25.28 18.77
CA TRP A 409 -13.72 24.27 18.40
C TRP A 409 -14.67 24.00 19.59
N ARG A 410 -15.98 24.07 19.33
CA ARG A 410 -17.03 23.91 20.36
C ARG A 410 -18.19 23.06 19.83
N GLY A 411 -18.88 22.36 20.75
CA GLY A 411 -20.07 21.57 20.44
C GLY A 411 -19.77 20.11 20.05
N ALA A 412 -20.82 19.32 19.85
CA ALA A 412 -20.72 17.87 19.60
C ALA A 412 -19.85 17.53 18.36
N ALA A 413 -20.02 18.29 17.26
CA ALA A 413 -19.21 18.12 16.06
C ALA A 413 -17.71 18.33 16.30
N ALA A 414 -17.34 19.29 17.15
CA ALA A 414 -15.95 19.54 17.52
C ALA A 414 -15.35 18.39 18.33
N ASP A 415 -16.11 17.85 19.29
CA ASP A 415 -15.64 16.77 20.14
C ASP A 415 -15.42 15.48 19.35
N VAL A 416 -16.36 15.15 18.45
CA VAL A 416 -16.20 14.05 17.49
C VAL A 416 -15.00 14.29 16.57
N ALA A 417 -14.82 15.50 16.03
CA ALA A 417 -13.69 15.80 15.18
C ALA A 417 -12.34 15.61 15.88
N ARG A 418 -12.20 16.06 17.14
CA ARG A 418 -10.98 15.85 17.95
C ARG A 418 -10.67 14.38 18.16
N GLU A 419 -11.68 13.61 18.57
CA GLU A 419 -11.53 12.17 18.79
C GLU A 419 -11.07 11.47 17.50
N ARG A 420 -11.74 11.75 16.38
CA ARG A 420 -11.45 11.11 15.09
C ARG A 420 -10.10 11.54 14.53
N LEU A 421 -9.72 12.81 14.63
CA LEU A 421 -8.40 13.28 14.19
C LEU A 421 -7.26 12.73 15.04
N ALA A 422 -7.46 12.52 16.34
CA ALA A 422 -6.49 11.83 17.17
C ALA A 422 -6.29 10.37 16.73
N ALA A 423 -7.35 9.72 16.25
CA ALA A 423 -7.32 8.35 15.74
C ALA A 423 -6.82 8.23 14.28
N MET A 424 -6.82 9.32 13.50
CA MET A 424 -6.41 9.35 12.09
C MET A 424 -4.89 9.27 11.88
N ARG A 425 -4.29 8.13 12.23
CA ARG A 425 -2.88 7.82 11.96
C ARG A 425 -2.54 7.88 10.47
N PHE A 426 -3.52 7.62 9.61
CA PHE A 426 -3.42 7.66 8.16
C PHE A 426 -3.07 9.04 7.59
N VAL A 427 -3.78 10.10 7.99
CA VAL A 427 -3.53 11.46 7.47
C VAL A 427 -2.10 11.88 7.80
N ARG A 428 -1.61 11.48 8.98
CA ARG A 428 -0.20 11.67 9.37
C ARG A 428 0.76 10.88 8.50
N HIS A 429 0.42 9.64 8.13
CA HIS A 429 1.22 8.82 7.21
C HIS A 429 1.28 9.43 5.82
N LEU A 430 0.14 9.78 5.21
CA LEU A 430 0.12 10.45 3.91
C LEU A 430 0.91 11.75 3.91
N LEU A 431 0.77 12.55 4.96
CA LEU A 431 1.49 13.80 5.10
C LEU A 431 3.00 13.55 5.25
N ARG A 432 3.40 12.52 6.00
CA ARG A 432 4.79 12.08 6.12
C ARG A 432 5.34 11.65 4.76
N ASP A 433 4.62 10.82 4.02
CA ASP A 433 5.04 10.33 2.70
C ASP A 433 5.15 11.46 1.69
N ALA A 434 4.18 12.40 1.70
CA ALA A 434 4.22 13.59 0.86
C ALA A 434 5.42 14.49 1.20
N VAL A 435 5.72 14.70 2.49
CA VAL A 435 6.92 15.43 2.93
C VAL A 435 8.19 14.70 2.51
N ALA A 436 8.27 13.38 2.69
CA ALA A 436 9.44 12.57 2.35
C ALA A 436 9.72 12.65 0.86
N GLU A 437 8.71 12.47 0.02
CA GLU A 437 8.81 12.53 -1.43
C GLU A 437 9.20 13.93 -1.92
N THR A 438 8.62 14.98 -1.31
CA THR A 438 8.94 16.38 -1.65
C THR A 438 10.39 16.72 -1.29
N VAL A 439 10.86 16.28 -0.12
CA VAL A 439 12.26 16.43 0.32
C VAL A 439 13.20 15.60 -0.55
N ARG A 440 12.81 14.37 -0.92
CA ARG A 440 13.58 13.49 -1.80
C ARG A 440 13.79 14.15 -3.15
N HIS A 441 12.73 14.66 -3.75
CA HIS A 441 12.80 15.39 -5.02
C HIS A 441 13.72 16.61 -4.91
N ALA A 442 13.58 17.41 -3.85
CA ALA A 442 14.43 18.58 -3.61
C ALA A 442 15.92 18.22 -3.44
N ALA A 443 16.22 17.12 -2.76
CA ALA A 443 17.58 16.61 -2.61
C ALA A 443 18.15 16.07 -3.94
N CYS A 444 17.36 15.36 -4.74
CA CYS A 444 17.73 14.90 -6.08
C CYS A 444 18.06 16.07 -7.02
N THR A 445 17.29 17.16 -6.96
CA THR A 445 17.47 18.32 -7.85
C THR A 445 18.50 19.33 -7.36
N GLY A 446 19.10 19.10 -6.19
CA GLY A 446 20.15 19.97 -5.66
C GLY A 446 19.62 21.26 -5.01
N MET A 447 18.36 21.30 -4.57
CA MET A 447 17.77 22.50 -3.97
C MET A 447 18.47 22.91 -2.67
N SER A 448 18.65 24.22 -2.51
CA SER A 448 19.34 24.79 -1.35
C SER A 448 18.60 24.48 -0.04
N GLY A 449 19.33 23.96 0.93
CA GLY A 449 18.78 23.55 2.23
C GLY A 449 18.31 22.10 2.33
N TYR A 450 18.31 21.34 1.21
CA TYR A 450 17.87 19.94 1.18
C TYR A 450 18.91 18.98 0.61
N ALA A 451 19.77 19.47 -0.30
CA ALA A 451 20.84 18.68 -0.89
C ALA A 451 22.08 18.61 0.00
N HIS A 452 22.96 17.63 -0.30
CA HIS A 452 24.24 17.50 0.38
C HIS A 452 25.05 18.80 0.29
N PRO A 453 25.65 19.30 1.39
CA PRO A 453 26.46 20.51 1.35
C PRO A 453 27.65 20.31 0.40
N ARG A 454 27.71 21.09 -0.69
CA ARG A 454 28.90 21.12 -1.54
C ARG A 454 30.00 21.83 -0.75
N LEU A 455 31.01 21.07 -0.30
CA LEU A 455 32.24 21.67 0.22
C LEU A 455 32.79 22.58 -0.88
N GLY A 456 32.88 23.88 -0.59
CA GLY A 456 33.30 24.87 -1.57
C GLY A 456 34.60 24.46 -2.23
N ARG A 457 34.61 24.45 -3.57
CA ARG A 457 35.87 24.52 -4.31
C ARG A 457 36.52 25.86 -3.95
N SER A 458 37.63 25.79 -3.21
CA SER A 458 38.61 26.87 -3.09
C SER A 458 39.28 27.12 -4.44
#